data_AF-A0A7V7HB03-F1
#
_entry.id   AF-A0A7V7HB03-F1
#
_cell.length_a   1.000
_cell.length_b   1.000
_cell.length_c   1.000
_cell.angle_alpha   90.00
_cell.angle_beta   90.00
_cell.angle_gamma   90.00
#
_symmetry.space_group_name_H-M   'P 1'
#
loop_
_entity.id
_entity.type
_entity.pdbx_description
1 polymer ?
#
loop_
_entity_poly.entity_id
_entity_poly.type
_entity_poly.pdbx_seq_one_letter_code
_entity_poly.pdbx_strand_id
1 'polypeptide(L)' 'MKVWEGTEGHYTYRIKEKDDKFDVTIDLLGDKEYMWFKSYSGARAYLNREYYFTGRMKRIS' A
#
# COMPACT_ATOMS: atom_id res chain seq x y z
N MET A 1 -3.84 -2.18 15.21
CA MET A 1 -3.91 -1.46 13.92
C MET A 1 -2.88 -2.09 13.00
N LYS A 2 -3.29 -2.79 11.94
CA LYS A 2 -2.32 -3.54 11.12
C LYS A 2 -1.70 -2.65 10.06
N VAL A 3 -0.40 -2.78 9.85
CA VAL A 3 0.31 -2.07 8.79
C VAL A 3 1.12 -3.06 7.98
N TRP A 4 0.99 -2.98 6.66
CA TRP A 4 1.80 -3.73 5.72
C TRP A 4 2.64 -2.77 4.91
N GLU A 5 3.90 -3.15 4.68
CA GLU A 5 4.83 -2.38 3.88
C GLU A 5 5.54 -3.28 2.88
N GLY A 6 5.74 -2.77 1.67
CA GLY A 6 6.53 -3.39 0.63
C GLY A 6 7.31 -2.33 -0.13
N THR A 7 8.48 -2.71 -0.62
CA THR A 7 9.34 -1.86 -1.43
C THR A 7 9.63 -2.56 -2.75
N GLU A 8 9.55 -1.86 -3.86
CA GLU A 8 9.95 -2.37 -5.18
C GLU A 8 10.56 -1.23 -5.99
N GLY A 9 11.76 -1.46 -6.52
CA GLY A 9 12.58 -0.40 -7.07
C GLY A 9 12.86 0.69 -6.03
N HIS A 10 12.50 1.93 -6.36
CA HIS A 10 12.65 3.10 -5.49
C HIS A 10 11.38 3.50 -4.75
N TYR A 11 10.29 2.72 -4.90
CA TYR A 11 8.99 3.08 -4.35
C TYR A 11 8.70 2.29 -3.09
N THR A 12 8.10 2.99 -2.11
CA THR A 12 7.61 2.37 -0.87
C THR A 12 6.10 2.39 -0.86
N TYR A 13 5.50 1.22 -0.68
CA TYR A 13 4.05 1.02 -0.64
C TYR A 13 3.65 0.61 0.77
N ARG A 14 2.69 1.32 1.35
CA ARG A 14 2.18 1.04 2.68
C ARG A 14 0.66 0.89 2.64
N ILE A 15 0.14 -0.15 3.29
CA ILE A 15 -1.29 -0.34 3.52
C ILE A 15 -1.52 -0.32 5.03
N LYS A 16 -2.43 0.52 5.52
CA LYS A 16 -2.78 0.65 6.93
C LYS A 16 -4.25 0.34 7.14
N GLU A 17 -4.54 -0.68 7.94
CA GLU A 17 -5.91 -0.99 8.39
C GLU A 17 -6.36 0.05 9.41
N LYS A 18 -7.43 0.75 9.09
CA LYS A 18 -8.24 1.62 9.95
C LYS A 18 -9.64 1.00 10.07
N ASP A 19 -10.35 1.28 11.16
CA ASP A 19 -11.63 0.67 11.56
C ASP A 19 -12.41 -0.03 10.41
N ASP A 20 -12.84 0.72 9.39
CA ASP A 20 -13.58 0.18 8.24
C ASP A 20 -12.90 0.38 6.87
N LYS A 21 -11.59 0.65 6.83
CA LYS A 21 -10.88 0.97 5.59
C LYS A 21 -9.39 0.63 5.61
N PHE A 22 -8.82 0.60 4.42
CA PHE A 22 -7.40 0.37 4.18
C PHE A 22 -6.83 1.60 3.49
N ASP A 23 -6.07 2.39 4.24
CA ASP A 23 -5.35 3.55 3.71
C ASP A 23 -4.09 3.07 3.01
N VAL A 24 -3.91 3.47 1.76
CA VAL A 24 -2.72 3.21 0.95
C VAL A 24 -1.90 4.48 0.89
N THR A 25 -0.60 4.34 1.12
CA THR A 25 0.39 5.40 0.89
C THR A 25 1.45 4.87 -0.05
N ILE A 26 1.79 5.68 -1.04
CA ILE A 26 2.82 5.37 -2.03
C ILE A 26 3.82 6.50 -1.98
N ASP A 27 5.06 6.18 -1.63
CA ASP A 27 6.18 7.12 -1.62
C ASP A 27 6.97 6.94 -2.92
N LEU A 28 6.82 7.92 -3.82
CA LEU A 28 7.46 8.01 -5.11
C LEU A 28 8.63 9.01 -5.02
N LEU A 29 9.73 8.60 -4.39
CA LEU A 29 10.93 9.44 -4.24
C LEU A 29 10.66 10.79 -3.54
N GLY A 30 9.77 10.80 -2.55
CA GLY A 30 9.40 12.00 -1.80
C GLY A 30 8.02 12.57 -2.15
N ASP A 31 7.48 12.25 -3.33
CA ASP A 31 6.09 12.53 -3.67
C ASP A 31 5.18 11.45 -3.10
N LYS A 32 4.18 11.87 -2.31
CA LYS A 32 3.31 10.94 -1.58
C LYS A 32 1.90 10.96 -2.15
N GLU A 33 1.47 9.81 -2.63
CA GLU A 33 0.08 9.57 -3.01
C GLU A 33 -0.68 8.83 -1.92
N TYR A 34 -1.96 9.19 -1.76
CA TYR A 34 -2.85 8.62 -0.75
C TYR A 34 -4.16 8.19 -1.38
N MET A 35 -4.58 6.96 -1.06
CA MET A 35 -5.82 6.37 -1.55
C MET A 35 -6.44 5.51 -0.46
N TRP A 36 -7.75 5.25 -0.51
CA TRP A 36 -8.43 4.45 0.50
C TRP A 36 -9.27 3.37 -0.16
N PHE A 37 -9.32 2.20 0.48
CA PHE A 37 -10.02 1.02 -0.02
C PHE A 37 -10.87 0.38 1.07
N LYS A 38 -11.93 -0.31 0.66
CA LYS A 38 -12.79 -1.07 1.58
C LYS A 38 -12.15 -2.39 2.05
N SER A 39 -11.10 -2.86 1.37
CA SER A 39 -10.44 -4.11 1.71
C SER A 39 -8.94 -4.07 1.40
N TYR A 40 -8.17 -4.90 2.10
CA TYR A 40 -6.77 -5.14 1.82
C TYR A 40 -6.54 -5.64 0.39
N SER A 41 -7.40 -6.54 -0.10
CA SER A 41 -7.31 -7.08 -1.46
C SER A 41 -7.53 -6.01 -2.53
N GLY A 42 -8.45 -5.07 -2.30
CA GLY A 42 -8.68 -3.93 -3.19
C GLY A 42 -7.47 -2.99 -3.25
N ALA A 43 -6.90 -2.68 -2.09
CA ALA A 43 -5.66 -1.91 -2.01
C ALA A 43 -4.52 -2.62 -2.77
N ARG A 44 -4.38 -3.94 -2.57
CA ARG A 44 -3.37 -4.76 -3.25
C ARG A 44 -3.53 -4.78 -4.77
N ALA A 45 -4.76 -4.93 -5.24
CA ALA A 45 -5.08 -4.97 -6.67
C ALA A 45 -4.79 -3.61 -7.34
N TYR A 46 -5.09 -2.50 -6.67
CA TYR A 46 -4.75 -1.17 -7.14
C TYR A 46 -3.23 -0.98 -7.30
N LEU A 47 -2.45 -1.36 -6.29
CA LEU A 47 -0.98 -1.29 -6.37
C LEU A 47 -0.42 -2.12 -7.53
N ASN A 48 -0.99 -3.29 -7.77
CA ASN A 48 -0.59 -4.15 -8.88
C ASN A 48 -0.98 -3.56 -10.25
N ARG A 49 -2.17 -2.97 -10.37
CA ARG A 49 -2.69 -2.46 -11.65
C ARG A 49 -2.06 -1.12 -12.07
N GLU A 50 -1.96 -0.18 -11.14
CA GLU A 50 -1.49 1.18 -11.45
C GLU A 50 0.03 1.34 -11.33
N TYR A 51 0.66 0.61 -10.40
CA TYR A 51 2.09 0.73 -10.11
C TYR A 51 2.88 -0.53 -10.43
N TYR A 52 2.25 -1.53 -11.06
CA TYR A 52 2.86 -2.82 -11.40
C TYR A 52 3.48 -3.54 -10.20
N PHE A 53 3.03 -3.22 -8.98
CA PHE A 53 3.66 -3.76 -7.79
C PHE A 53 3.44 -5.27 -7.65
N THR A 54 4.53 -6.04 -7.70
CA THR A 54 4.49 -7.51 -7.54
C THR A 54 5.17 -8.01 -6.26
N GLY A 55 5.94 -7.13 -5.61
CA GLY A 55 6.70 -7.44 -4.40
C GLY A 55 5.86 -7.93 -3.22
N ARG A 56 6.51 -8.62 -2.27
CA ARG A 56 5.86 -9.08 -1.04
C ARG A 56 5.68 -7.92 -0.06
N MET A 57 4.48 -7.75 0.47
CA MET A 57 4.27 -6.89 1.63
C MET A 57 4.50 -7.66 2.93
N LYS A 58 5.25 -7.08 3.85
CA LYS A 58 5.45 -7.59 5.21
C LYS A 58 4.57 -6.81 6.17
N ARG A 59 3.94 -7.52 7.10
CA ARG A 59 3.22 -6.87 8.20
C ARG A 59 4.25 -6.36 9.21
N ILE A 60 4.21 -5.06 9.53
CA ILE A 60 5.17 -4.38 10.41
C ILE A 60 4.55 -3.93 11.74
N SER A 61 3.21 -3.96 11.86
CA SER A 61 2.46 -3.70 13.08
C SER A 61 1.10 -4.39 13.06
#